data_AF-A0A2J5HU73-F1
#
_entry.id   AF-A0A2J5HU73-F1
#
_cell.length_a   1.000
_cell.length_b   1.000
_cell.length_c   1.000
_cell.angle_alpha   90.00
_cell.angle_beta   90.00
_cell.angle_gamma   90.00
#
_symmetry.space_group_name_H-M   'P 1'
#
loop_
_entity.id
_entity.type
_entity.pdbx_description
1 polymer ?
#
loop_
_entity_poly.entity_id
_entity_poly.type
_entity_poly.pdbx_seq_one_letter_code
_entity_poly.pdbx_strand_id
1 'polypeptide(L)'
;MSAEALPISTAAFTEAIKELPLAVVYAKASELQNSIAHLKRSNHELRTFVAESADTQQEKQELENYIAENEGVMDSMNERIGLLKAEVEGRGQKWIELDELAPDAKTDAPGTNGAANGHGSSAPQGSSSSADRPGDAQGGEGEDGVYL
;
A
#
# COMPACT_ATOMS: atom_id res chain seq x y z
N MET A 1 -2.82 19.02 14.48
CA MET A 1 -1.91 18.20 13.66
C MET A 1 -0.67 17.93 14.51
N SER A 2 -0.32 16.66 14.70
CA SER A 2 0.70 16.19 15.67
C SER A 2 2.12 16.69 15.35
N ALA A 3 2.53 17.78 16.00
CA ALA A 3 3.92 18.23 16.03
C ALA A 3 4.69 17.70 17.26
N GLU A 4 4.09 16.80 18.06
CA GLU A 4 4.65 16.36 19.35
C GLU A 4 5.18 14.91 19.37
N ALA A 5 5.20 14.21 18.23
CA ALA A 5 5.90 12.93 18.16
C ALA A 5 7.39 13.20 17.96
N LEU A 6 8.12 13.39 19.06
CA LEU A 6 9.59 13.41 19.04
C LEU A 6 10.07 12.16 18.28
N PRO A 7 10.98 12.31 17.29
CA PRO A 7 11.58 11.17 16.64
C PRO A 7 12.21 10.24 17.69
N ILE A 8 11.89 8.95 17.63
CA ILE A 8 12.55 7.93 18.45
C ILE A 8 14.06 8.02 18.21
N SER A 9 14.82 8.14 19.29
CA SER A 9 16.28 8.17 19.19
C SER A 9 16.81 6.85 18.65
N THR A 10 17.93 6.89 17.93
CA THR A 10 18.58 5.70 17.38
C THR A 10 18.83 4.65 18.46
N ALA A 11 19.27 5.07 19.65
CA ALA A 11 19.49 4.17 20.79
C ALA A 11 18.21 3.48 21.29
N ALA A 12 17.10 4.22 21.39
CA ALA A 12 15.81 3.65 21.79
C ALA A 12 15.27 2.68 20.73
N PHE A 13 15.50 2.98 19.44
CA PHE A 13 15.14 2.09 18.34
C PHE A 13 15.94 0.78 18.41
N THR A 14 17.26 0.84 18.58
CA THR A 14 18.12 -0.35 18.72
C THR A 14 17.75 -1.21 19.91
N GLU A 15 17.34 -0.61 21.04
CA GLU A 15 16.89 -1.38 22.19
C GLU A 15 15.54 -2.06 21.92
N ALA A 16 14.60 -1.35 21.30
CA ALA A 16 13.27 -1.87 21.02
C ALA A 16 13.28 -3.07 20.04
N ILE A 17 14.16 -3.07 19.03
CA ILE A 17 14.17 -4.13 18.01
C ILE A 17 14.64 -5.49 18.55
N LYS A 18 15.39 -5.53 19.66
CA LYS A 18 15.87 -6.78 20.30
C LYS A 18 14.74 -7.67 20.78
N GLU A 19 13.64 -7.08 21.23
CA GLU A 19 12.48 -7.79 21.77
C GLU A 19 11.45 -8.18 20.68
N LEU A 20 11.65 -7.74 19.43
CA LEU A 20 10.71 -8.00 18.35
C LEU A 20 10.95 -9.37 17.70
N PRO A 21 9.89 -10.12 17.31
CA PRO A 21 10.03 -11.29 16.45
C PRO A 21 10.64 -10.94 15.09
N LEU A 22 11.41 -11.86 14.50
CA LEU A 22 12.07 -11.64 13.20
C LEU A 22 11.10 -11.20 12.09
N ALA A 23 9.89 -11.77 12.05
CA ALA A 23 8.88 -11.38 11.08
C ALA A 23 8.50 -9.88 11.19
N VAL A 24 8.47 -9.34 12.41
CA VAL A 24 8.17 -7.92 12.66
C VAL A 24 9.37 -7.04 12.25
N VAL A 25 10.60 -7.51 12.48
CA VAL A 25 11.82 -6.82 12.03
C VAL A 25 11.84 -6.67 10.51
N TYR A 26 11.55 -7.74 9.77
CA TYR A 26 11.45 -7.69 8.30
C TYR A 26 10.26 -6.86 7.81
N ALA A 27 9.11 -6.94 8.48
CA ALA A 27 7.97 -6.08 8.16
C ALA A 27 8.34 -4.60 8.31
N LYS A 28 9.10 -4.24 9.36
CA LYS A 28 9.55 -2.87 9.56
C LYS A 28 10.56 -2.42 8.50
N ALA A 29 11.46 -3.32 8.06
CA ALA A 29 12.37 -3.03 6.96
C ALA A 29 11.61 -2.74 5.67
N SER A 30 10.58 -3.54 5.36
CA SER A 30 9.70 -3.34 4.21
C SER A 30 8.99 -1.99 4.23
N GLU A 31 8.44 -1.61 5.38
CA GLU A 31 7.76 -0.33 5.57
C GLU A 31 8.72 0.86 5.32
N LEU A 32 9.96 0.77 5.84
CA LEU A 32 10.98 1.80 5.64
C LEU A 32 11.41 1.89 4.17
N GLN A 33 11.62 0.77 3.50
CA GLN A 33 11.96 0.75 2.06
C GLN A 33 10.83 1.31 1.20
N ASN A 34 9.59 0.97 1.50
CA ASN A 34 8.43 1.55 0.81
C ASN A 34 8.37 3.08 1.01
N SER A 35 8.58 3.55 2.25
CA SER A 35 8.63 4.98 2.57
C SER A 35 9.75 5.71 1.79
N ILE A 36 10.94 5.11 1.71
CA ILE A 36 12.06 5.62 0.90
C ILE A 36 11.69 5.67 -0.58
N ALA A 37 11.06 4.62 -1.12
CA ALA A 37 10.64 4.58 -2.51
C ALA A 37 9.63 5.70 -2.84
N HIS A 38 8.70 5.98 -1.93
CA HIS A 38 7.78 7.10 -2.05
C HIS A 38 8.49 8.46 -2.01
N LEU A 39 9.44 8.67 -1.08
CA LEU A 39 10.24 9.90 -1.00
C LEU A 39 11.08 10.11 -2.27
N LYS A 40 11.71 9.06 -2.81
CA LYS A 40 12.47 9.12 -4.06
C LYS A 40 11.59 9.57 -5.23
N ARG A 41 10.38 9.01 -5.35
CA ARG A 41 9.42 9.42 -6.38
C ARG A 41 9.00 10.87 -6.21
N SER A 42 8.62 11.27 -4.99
CA SER A 42 8.23 12.66 -4.70
C SER A 42 9.37 13.64 -5.00
N ASN A 43 10.61 13.32 -4.62
CA ASN A 43 11.76 14.17 -4.93
C ASN A 43 12.03 14.24 -6.43
N HIS A 44 11.83 13.15 -7.17
CA HIS A 44 11.93 13.17 -8.62
C HIS A 44 10.90 14.12 -9.24
N GLU A 45 9.64 14.03 -8.83
CA GLU A 45 8.56 14.92 -9.29
C GLU A 45 8.86 16.41 -8.95
N LEU A 46 9.33 16.69 -7.73
CA LEU A 46 9.72 18.05 -7.32
C LEU A 46 10.89 18.57 -8.17
N ARG A 47 11.91 17.75 -8.45
CA ARG A 47 13.05 18.12 -9.30
C ARG A 47 12.59 18.43 -10.73
N THR A 48 11.66 17.64 -11.28
CA THR A 48 11.06 17.91 -12.58
C THR A 48 10.31 19.24 -12.59
N PHE A 49 9.49 19.51 -11.56
CA PHE A 49 8.78 20.78 -11.44
C PHE A 49 9.73 21.99 -11.34
N VAL A 50 10.80 21.89 -10.54
CA VAL A 50 11.82 22.94 -10.44
C VAL A 50 12.47 23.24 -11.80
N ALA A 51 12.68 22.22 -12.62
CA ALA A 51 13.29 22.36 -13.93
C ALA A 51 12.33 22.94 -14.99
N GLU A 52 11.06 22.55 -14.95
CA GLU A 52 10.11 22.80 -16.04
C GLU A 52 9.09 23.91 -15.75
N SER A 53 8.76 24.16 -14.48
CA SER A 53 7.57 24.94 -14.09
C SER A 53 7.81 26.02 -13.03
N ALA A 54 8.96 26.02 -12.33
CA ALA A 54 9.23 27.04 -11.32
C ALA A 54 9.60 28.39 -11.95
N ASP A 55 8.78 29.40 -11.69
CA ASP A 55 8.83 30.72 -12.35
C ASP A 55 9.78 31.69 -11.65
N THR A 56 9.99 31.50 -10.34
CA THR A 56 10.80 32.42 -9.52
C THR A 56 11.96 31.71 -8.84
N GLN A 57 13.04 32.45 -8.60
CA GLN A 57 14.20 31.90 -7.88
C GLN A 57 13.86 31.53 -6.44
N GLN A 58 12.92 32.24 -5.82
CA GLN A 58 12.45 31.97 -4.47
C GLN A 58 11.72 30.62 -4.39
N GLU A 59 10.81 30.35 -5.32
CA GLU A 59 10.10 29.07 -5.42
C GLU A 59 11.06 27.90 -5.65
N LYS A 60 12.03 28.06 -6.57
CA LYS A 60 13.07 27.04 -6.79
C LYS A 60 13.81 26.71 -5.51
N GLN A 61 14.25 27.73 -4.78
CA GLN A 61 14.98 27.55 -3.53
C GLN A 61 14.14 26.88 -2.44
N GLU A 62 12.86 27.20 -2.33
CA GLU A 62 11.94 26.57 -1.37
C GLU A 62 11.74 25.07 -1.69
N LEU A 63 11.52 24.74 -2.96
CA LEU A 63 11.38 23.35 -3.41
C LEU A 63 12.67 22.55 -3.23
N GLU A 64 13.83 23.15 -3.49
CA GLU A 64 15.14 22.55 -3.23
C GLU A 64 15.34 22.26 -1.74
N ASN A 65 14.87 23.15 -0.84
CA ASN A 65 14.93 22.90 0.60
C ASN A 65 14.05 21.70 1.01
N TYR A 66 12.84 21.57 0.46
CA TYR A 66 11.99 20.39 0.72
C TYR A 66 12.62 19.09 0.24
N ILE A 67 13.25 19.11 -0.94
CA ILE A 67 13.98 17.96 -1.46
C ILE A 67 15.12 17.57 -0.51
N ALA A 68 15.89 18.55 -0.02
CA ALA A 68 16.99 18.31 0.92
C ALA A 68 16.52 17.77 2.27
N GLU A 69 15.38 18.26 2.78
CA GLU A 69 14.76 17.74 4.01
C GLU A 69 14.34 16.28 3.83
N ASN A 70 13.68 15.96 2.71
CA ASN A 70 13.29 14.59 2.37
C ASN A 70 14.50 13.66 2.24
N GLU A 71 15.62 14.15 1.70
CA GLU A 71 16.88 13.40 1.63
C GLU A 71 17.41 13.07 3.04
N GLY A 72 17.39 14.04 3.97
CA GLY A 72 17.73 13.78 5.37
C GLY A 72 16.81 12.74 6.04
N VAL A 73 15.51 12.74 5.71
CA VAL A 73 14.57 11.71 6.18
C VAL A 73 14.94 10.33 5.62
N MET A 74 15.25 10.24 4.32
CA MET A 74 15.70 8.99 3.68
C MET A 74 16.97 8.46 4.33
N ASP A 75 17.94 9.31 4.64
CA ASP A 75 19.19 8.91 5.32
C ASP A 75 18.90 8.32 6.71
N SER A 76 18.04 8.96 7.50
CA SER A 76 17.60 8.44 8.79
C SER A 76 16.87 7.09 8.67
N MET A 77 16.06 6.89 7.63
CA MET A 77 15.40 5.61 7.37
C MET A 77 16.41 4.52 6.95
N ASN A 78 17.40 4.85 6.12
CA ASN A 78 18.48 3.93 5.74
C ASN A 78 19.33 3.51 6.94
N GLU A 79 19.65 4.44 7.85
CA GLU A 79 20.34 4.13 9.11
C GLU A 79 19.55 3.10 9.92
N ARG A 80 18.23 3.30 10.06
CA ARG A 80 17.35 2.34 10.76
C ARG A 80 17.31 0.98 10.07
N ILE A 81 17.30 0.92 8.74
CA ILE A 81 17.42 -0.35 7.99
C ILE A 81 18.76 -1.03 8.32
N GLY A 82 19.85 -0.29 8.41
CA GLY A 82 21.16 -0.80 8.83
C GLY A 82 21.12 -1.45 10.22
N LEU A 83 20.40 -0.85 11.17
CA LEU A 83 20.22 -1.42 12.51
C LEU A 83 19.37 -2.70 12.50
N LEU A 84 18.30 -2.74 11.70
CA LEU A 84 17.49 -3.94 11.53
C LEU A 84 18.33 -5.07 10.92
N LYS A 85 19.18 -4.76 9.94
CA LYS A 85 20.12 -5.71 9.33
C LYS A 85 21.10 -6.27 10.35
N ALA A 86 21.74 -5.41 11.13
CA ALA A 86 22.67 -5.82 12.18
C ALA A 86 21.99 -6.71 13.23
N GLU A 87 20.73 -6.43 13.59
CA GLU A 87 19.97 -7.25 14.53
C GLU A 87 19.64 -8.64 13.98
N VAL A 88 19.22 -8.74 12.71
CA VAL A 88 18.96 -10.03 12.05
C VAL A 88 20.24 -10.88 12.01
N GLU A 89 21.35 -10.29 11.62
CA GLU A 89 22.66 -10.95 11.55
C GLU A 89 23.18 -11.31 12.95
N GLY A 90 22.94 -10.46 13.95
CA GLY A 90 23.26 -10.72 15.35
C GLY A 90 22.52 -11.93 15.93
N ARG A 91 21.33 -12.26 15.41
CA ARG A 91 20.58 -13.48 15.72
C ARG A 91 21.02 -14.70 14.90
N GLY A 92 22.08 -14.57 14.10
CA GLY A 92 22.61 -15.64 13.26
C GLY A 92 21.78 -15.95 12.01
N GLN A 93 20.86 -15.06 11.63
CA GLN A 93 20.09 -15.19 10.39
C GLN A 93 20.76 -14.38 9.27
N LYS A 94 20.64 -14.83 8.02
CA LYS A 94 21.12 -14.06 6.88
C LYS A 94 20.13 -12.93 6.56
N TRP A 95 20.61 -11.72 6.37
CA TRP A 95 19.80 -10.64 5.82
C TRP A 95 19.33 -10.96 4.41
N ILE A 96 18.08 -10.65 4.12
CA ILE A 96 17.46 -10.86 2.83
C ILE A 96 17.19 -9.48 2.24
N GLU A 97 17.77 -9.19 1.07
CA GLU A 97 17.52 -7.93 0.38
C GLU A 97 16.09 -7.92 -0.17
N LEU A 98 15.22 -7.09 0.42
CA LEU A 98 13.80 -7.13 0.13
C LEU A 98 13.44 -6.61 -1.27
N ASP A 99 14.30 -5.77 -1.86
CA ASP A 99 14.13 -5.28 -3.23
C ASP A 99 14.22 -6.43 -4.26
N GLU A 100 14.92 -7.53 -3.94
CA GLU A 100 15.03 -8.72 -4.79
C GLU A 100 13.81 -9.65 -4.69
N LEU A 101 12.95 -9.44 -3.69
CA LEU A 101 11.76 -10.27 -3.42
C LEU A 101 10.45 -9.63 -3.85
N ALA A 102 10.45 -8.40 -4.34
CA ALA A 102 9.28 -7.86 -5.02
C ALA A 102 9.06 -8.75 -6.26
N PRO A 103 8.02 -9.62 -6.30
CA PRO A 103 7.70 -10.26 -7.55
C PRO A 103 7.28 -9.13 -8.48
N ASP A 104 7.94 -9.00 -9.62
CA ASP A 104 7.35 -8.33 -10.76
C ASP A 104 5.91 -8.86 -10.87
N ALA A 105 4.92 -8.01 -10.59
CA ALA A 105 3.50 -8.33 -10.74
C ALA A 105 3.12 -8.37 -12.23
N LYS A 106 3.87 -9.17 -12.99
CA LYS A 106 3.63 -9.65 -14.34
C LYS A 106 3.93 -11.15 -14.38
N THR A 107 3.31 -11.89 -13.47
CA THR A 107 3.03 -13.29 -13.74
C THR A 107 1.67 -13.33 -14.43
N ASP A 108 1.69 -13.34 -15.76
CA ASP A 108 0.58 -13.83 -16.57
C ASP A 108 0.23 -15.23 -16.06
N ALA A 109 -0.87 -15.33 -15.32
CA ALA A 109 -1.42 -16.60 -14.91
C ALA A 109 -1.86 -17.36 -16.17
N PRO A 110 -1.39 -18.59 -16.43
CA PRO A 110 -1.99 -19.42 -17.46
C PRO A 110 -3.41 -19.81 -17.00
N GLY A 111 -4.39 -19.46 -17.84
CA GLY A 111 -5.80 -19.71 -17.59
C GLY A 111 -6.08 -21.16 -17.20
N THR A 112 -6.76 -21.33 -16.07
CA THR A 112 -7.35 -22.59 -15.63
C THR A 112 -8.55 -22.90 -16.51
N ASN A 113 -8.30 -23.56 -17.65
CA ASN A 113 -9.38 -24.17 -18.42
C ASN A 113 -9.98 -25.33 -17.61
N GLY A 114 -11.19 -25.12 -17.12
CA GLY A 114 -12.02 -26.13 -16.49
C GLY A 114 -12.31 -27.27 -17.47
N ALA A 115 -11.86 -28.47 -17.11
CA ALA A 115 -12.28 -29.70 -17.76
C ALA A 115 -13.58 -30.20 -17.11
N ALA A 116 -14.65 -30.17 -17.91
CA ALA A 116 -15.91 -30.81 -17.65
C ALA A 116 -15.75 -32.31 -17.38
N ASN A 117 -16.49 -32.83 -16.40
CA ASN A 117 -16.87 -34.23 -16.40
C ASN A 117 -18.34 -34.38 -16.01
N GLY A 118 -19.10 -35.01 -16.89
CA GLY A 118 -20.55 -35.10 -16.81
C GLY A 118 -21.06 -36.40 -16.20
N HIS A 119 -22.36 -36.33 -15.89
CA HIS A 119 -23.37 -37.39 -15.90
C HIS A 119 -23.36 -38.48 -14.82
N GLY A 120 -24.43 -38.47 -14.03
CA GLY A 120 -24.87 -39.56 -13.15
C GLY A 120 -26.29 -39.30 -12.64
N SER A 121 -27.26 -39.72 -13.43
CA SER A 121 -28.71 -39.50 -13.35
C SER A 121 -29.41 -39.89 -12.04
N SER A 122 -30.42 -39.11 -11.64
CA SER A 122 -31.77 -39.62 -11.29
C SER A 122 -32.76 -38.47 -11.03
N ALA A 123 -33.69 -38.27 -11.96
CA ALA A 123 -34.99 -37.60 -11.76
C ALA A 123 -36.01 -38.64 -11.21
N PRO A 124 -37.32 -38.34 -11.01
CA PRO A 124 -38.09 -37.08 -11.05
C PRO A 124 -38.89 -36.85 -9.73
N GLN A 125 -39.69 -35.81 -9.49
CA GLN A 125 -41.10 -35.74 -9.92
C GLN A 125 -41.87 -34.60 -9.20
N GLY A 126 -42.79 -33.96 -9.94
CA GLY A 126 -43.86 -33.07 -9.45
C GLY A 126 -43.76 -31.66 -10.04
N SER A 127 -44.28 -31.34 -11.24
CA SER A 127 -45.71 -31.07 -11.56
C SER A 127 -46.34 -30.16 -10.50
N SER A 128 -46.86 -28.96 -10.73
CA SER A 128 -47.62 -28.40 -11.86
C SER A 128 -47.83 -26.89 -11.57
N SER A 129 -47.62 -26.00 -12.53
CA SER A 129 -48.67 -25.23 -13.24
C SER A 129 -49.35 -24.09 -12.45
N SER A 130 -49.30 -22.91 -13.08
CA SER A 130 -50.36 -21.89 -13.18
C SER A 130 -50.48 -20.80 -12.10
N ALA A 131 -50.21 -19.57 -12.57
CA ALA A 131 -51.02 -18.35 -12.44
C ALA A 131 -51.71 -18.03 -11.09
N ASP A 132 -51.36 -16.87 -10.49
CA ASP A 132 -52.30 -15.76 -10.32
C ASP A 132 -51.58 -14.47 -9.80
N ARG A 133 -51.79 -13.35 -10.50
CA ARG A 133 -51.78 -11.96 -9.98
C ARG A 133 -53.25 -11.51 -10.17
N PRO A 134 -53.89 -10.64 -9.34
CA PRO A 134 -53.38 -9.29 -8.97
C PRO A 134 -53.98 -8.63 -7.67
N GLY A 135 -53.62 -7.35 -7.42
CA GLY A 135 -54.30 -6.38 -6.51
C GLY A 135 -53.65 -6.27 -5.12
N ASP A 136 -53.24 -5.13 -4.56
CA ASP A 136 -53.66 -3.71 -4.58
C ASP A 136 -52.43 -2.82 -4.93
N ALA A 137 -52.44 -1.79 -5.77
CA ALA A 137 -53.33 -0.63 -5.97
C ALA A 137 -53.38 0.38 -4.81
N GLN A 138 -52.98 1.61 -5.13
CA GLN A 138 -53.23 2.91 -4.46
C GLN A 138 -52.10 3.36 -3.51
N GLY A 139 -51.23 4.33 -3.85
CA GLY A 139 -51.42 5.63 -4.53
C GLY A 139 -51.33 6.75 -3.47
N GLY A 140 -50.69 7.91 -3.61
CA GLY A 140 -49.89 8.56 -4.66
C GLY A 140 -48.81 9.44 -3.98
N GLU A 141 -47.74 9.85 -4.66
CA GLU A 141 -47.62 11.05 -5.53
C GLU A 141 -47.16 12.32 -4.78
N GLY A 142 -46.22 13.05 -5.39
CA GLY A 142 -45.70 14.36 -4.97
C GLY A 142 -44.17 14.36 -4.80
N GLU A 143 -43.36 14.18 -5.84
CA GLU A 143 -42.92 15.20 -6.82
C GLU A 143 -41.91 16.24 -6.29
N ASP A 144 -40.78 16.28 -7.03
CA ASP A 144 -39.89 17.42 -7.32
C ASP A 144 -39.08 18.12 -6.22
N GLY A 145 -37.78 17.80 -6.17
CA GLY A 145 -36.74 18.61 -5.55
C GLY A 145 -35.85 19.25 -6.63
N VAL A 146 -36.06 20.54 -6.89
CA VAL A 146 -35.22 21.38 -7.76
C VAL A 146 -33.88 21.66 -7.07
N TYR A 147 -32.77 21.37 -7.75
CA TYR A 147 -31.42 21.70 -7.31
C TYR A 147 -31.09 23.18 -7.60
N LEU A 148 -30.59 23.89 -6.57
CA LEU A 148 -29.76 25.09 -6.69
C LEU A 148 -28.50 24.90 -5.83
#